data_AF-A0ABD5B016-F1
#
_entry.id   AF-A0ABD5B016-F1
#
_cell.length_a   1.000
_cell.length_b   1.000
_cell.length_c   1.000
_cell.angle_alpha   90.00
_cell.angle_beta   90.00
_cell.angle_gamma   90.00
#
_symmetry.space_group_name_H-M   'P 1'
#
loop_
_entity.id
_entity.type
_entity.pdbx_description
1 polymer ?
#
loop_
_entity_poly.entity_id
_entity_poly.type
_entity_poly.pdbx_seq_one_letter_code
_entity_poly.pdbx_strand_id
1 'polypeptide(L)'
;VKDLNKKIANDDKWSKVAFVFPESQRSLIPENSIFISLCENKGDFKSAGHNLYEILHELDQNEEIEEAYIYGFEDNHHTEAIMNRMLKAASYKLIKGEKL
;
A
#
# COMPACT_ATOMS: atom_id res chain seq x y z
N VAL A 1 2.02 -4.74 -3.45
CA VAL A 1 3.04 -5.80 -3.11
C VAL A 1 2.38 -6.91 -2.31
N LYS A 2 2.62 -8.19 -2.62
CA LYS A 2 1.96 -9.30 -1.92
C LYS A 2 2.77 -9.84 -0.72
N ASP A 3 4.10 -9.85 -0.81
CA ASP A 3 4.97 -10.15 0.33
C ASP A 3 6.31 -9.42 0.24
N LEU A 4 6.57 -8.52 1.19
CA LEU A 4 7.92 -8.03 1.45
C LEU A 4 8.64 -9.06 2.33
N ASN A 5 9.52 -9.85 1.74
CA ASN A 5 10.36 -10.79 2.48
C ASN A 5 11.71 -10.19 2.89
N LYS A 6 11.98 -8.95 2.45
CA LYS A 6 13.20 -8.20 2.73
C LYS A 6 12.87 -6.72 2.90
N LYS A 7 13.63 -6.03 3.75
CA LYS A 7 13.57 -4.57 3.90
C LYS A 7 13.97 -3.94 2.57
N ILE A 8 13.16 -3.01 2.08
CA ILE A 8 13.48 -2.17 0.93
C ILE A 8 14.62 -1.25 1.34
N ALA A 9 15.66 -1.14 0.51
CA ALA A 9 16.80 -0.27 0.81
C ALA A 9 16.37 1.21 0.84
N ASN A 10 16.92 1.96 1.78
CA ASN A 10 16.80 3.42 1.80
C ASN A 10 17.53 4.00 0.57
N ASP A 11 16.80 4.74 -0.25
CA ASP A 11 17.26 5.32 -1.52
C ASP A 11 16.47 6.61 -1.74
N ASP A 12 17.13 7.71 -2.11
CA ASP A 12 16.52 9.04 -2.24
C ASP A 12 15.34 9.09 -3.21
N LYS A 13 15.26 8.13 -4.14
CA LYS A 13 14.10 7.98 -5.03
C LYS A 13 12.78 7.72 -4.28
N TRP A 14 12.83 7.27 -3.01
CA TRP A 14 11.65 7.00 -2.20
C TRP A 14 11.08 8.23 -1.48
N SER A 15 11.79 9.37 -1.51
CA SER A 15 11.43 10.61 -0.78
C SER A 15 10.04 11.16 -1.08
N LYS A 16 9.51 10.88 -2.28
CA LYS A 16 8.18 11.29 -2.73
C LYS A 16 7.25 10.11 -3.01
N VAL A 17 7.59 8.95 -2.47
CA VAL A 17 6.86 7.71 -2.70
C VAL A 17 6.12 7.33 -1.42
N ALA A 18 4.82 7.09 -1.57
CA ALA A 18 3.99 6.59 -0.49
C ALA A 18 3.95 5.06 -0.46
N PHE A 19 4.15 4.49 0.71
CA PHE A 19 3.99 3.07 0.98
C PHE A 19 2.79 2.88 1.90
N VAL A 20 1.69 2.40 1.33
CA VAL A 20 0.45 2.07 2.03
C VAL A 20 0.47 0.60 2.41
N PHE A 21 0.90 0.30 3.65
CA PHE A 21 1.19 -1.06 4.11
C PHE A 21 0.63 -1.32 5.52
N PRO A 22 0.51 -2.61 5.94
CA PRO A 22 0.19 -2.91 7.32
C PRO A 22 1.26 -2.37 8.28
N GLU A 23 0.86 -1.89 9.45
CA GLU A 23 1.78 -1.36 10.47
C GLU A 23 2.85 -2.39 10.86
N SER A 24 2.44 -3.66 10.98
CA SER A 24 3.35 -4.80 11.21
C SER A 24 4.49 -4.94 10.20
N GLN A 25 4.41 -4.33 9.01
CA GLN A 25 5.45 -4.36 7.98
C GLN A 25 6.25 -3.06 7.87
N ARG A 26 6.00 -2.06 8.72
CA ARG A 26 6.69 -0.76 8.68
C ARG A 26 8.21 -0.87 8.70
N SER A 27 8.76 -1.86 9.42
CA SER A 27 10.21 -2.12 9.49
C SER A 27 10.84 -2.51 8.14
N LEU A 28 10.03 -2.94 7.18
CA LEU A 28 10.45 -3.34 5.84
C LEU A 28 10.41 -2.19 4.84
N ILE A 29 9.83 -1.05 5.22
CA ILE A 29 9.65 0.12 4.36
C ILE A 29 10.83 1.09 4.55
N PRO A 30 11.25 1.80 3.48
CA PRO A 30 12.31 2.80 3.59
C PRO A 30 11.93 3.92 4.55
N GLU A 31 12.87 4.36 5.39
CA GLU A 31 12.64 5.44 6.37
C GLU A 31 12.48 6.81 5.71
N ASN A 32 13.08 6.98 4.54
CA ASN A 32 13.00 8.19 3.75
C ASN A 32 11.81 8.17 2.77
N SER A 33 10.74 7.47 3.11
CA SER A 33 9.50 7.41 2.32
C SER A 33 8.29 7.81 3.15
N ILE A 34 7.17 8.07 2.47
CA ILE A 34 5.91 8.41 3.13
C ILE A 34 5.21 7.10 3.51
N PHE A 35 5.21 6.74 4.79
CA PHE A 35 4.49 5.55 5.25
C PHE A 35 3.06 5.88 5.65
N ILE A 36 2.10 5.14 5.10
CA ILE A 36 0.68 5.25 5.45
C ILE A 36 0.19 3.89 5.91
N SER A 37 -0.37 3.84 7.12
CA SER A 37 -0.86 2.60 7.71
C SER A 37 -2.18 2.18 7.09
N LEU A 38 -2.19 1.07 6.37
CA LEU A 38 -3.41 0.52 5.77
C LEU A 38 -4.28 -0.20 6.81
N CYS A 39 -3.64 -0.95 7.69
CA CYS A 39 -4.24 -1.75 8.76
C CYS A 39 -3.16 -2.21 9.74
N GLU A 40 -3.55 -2.83 10.85
CA GLU A 40 -2.59 -3.34 11.83
C GLU A 40 -1.71 -4.46 11.25
N ASN A 41 -2.33 -5.44 10.58
CA ASN A 41 -1.64 -6.63 10.09
C ASN A 41 -2.31 -7.26 8.87
N LYS A 42 -1.62 -8.24 8.27
CA LYS A 42 -2.07 -8.94 7.05
C LYS A 42 -3.45 -9.61 7.17
N GLY A 43 -3.91 -9.93 8.39
CA GLY A 43 -5.20 -10.55 8.64
C GLY A 43 -6.34 -9.55 8.86
N ASP A 44 -6.05 -8.25 8.98
CA ASP A 44 -7.05 -7.22 9.21
C ASP A 44 -7.61 -6.65 7.89
N PHE A 45 -8.30 -7.52 7.15
CA PHE A 45 -8.91 -7.17 5.86
C PHE A 45 -10.04 -6.14 6.00
N LYS A 46 -10.73 -6.14 7.15
CA LYS A 46 -11.90 -5.28 7.37
C LYS A 46 -11.48 -3.83 7.54
N SER A 47 -10.50 -3.56 8.39
CA SER A 47 -9.96 -2.21 8.57
C SER A 47 -9.25 -1.75 7.30
N ALA A 48 -8.50 -2.63 6.62
CA ALA A 48 -7.84 -2.29 5.36
C ALA A 48 -8.84 -1.81 4.30
N GLY A 49 -9.97 -2.51 4.13
CA GLY A 49 -11.01 -2.09 3.18
C GLY A 49 -11.70 -0.78 3.56
N HIS A 50 -11.86 -0.51 4.86
CA HIS A 50 -12.43 0.74 5.36
C HIS A 50 -11.50 1.93 5.15
N ASN A 51 -10.25 1.80 5.59
CA ASN A 51 -9.24 2.85 5.57
C ASN A 51 -8.78 3.18 4.14
N LEU A 52 -8.84 2.22 3.21
CA LEU A 52 -8.36 2.40 1.85
C LEU A 52 -9.00 3.61 1.15
N TYR A 53 -10.28 3.88 1.37
CA TYR A 53 -10.95 5.01 0.71
C TYR A 53 -10.42 6.36 1.20
N GLU A 54 -10.21 6.49 2.51
CA GLU A 54 -9.65 7.69 3.11
C GLU A 54 -8.20 7.89 2.65
N ILE A 55 -7.42 6.81 2.62
CA ILE A 55 -6.02 6.83 2.15
C ILE A 55 -5.95 7.22 0.68
N LEU A 56 -6.81 6.67 -0.18
CA LEU A 56 -6.84 7.05 -1.60
C LEU A 56 -7.17 8.54 -1.78
N HIS A 57 -8.11 9.05 -0.99
CA HIS A 57 -8.44 10.47 -1.02
C HIS A 57 -7.28 11.36 -0.54
N GLU A 58 -6.57 10.93 0.50
CA GLU A 58 -5.36 11.60 0.99
C GLU A 58 -4.25 11.61 -0.07
N LEU A 59 -4.02 10.49 -0.74
CA LEU A 59 -3.05 10.37 -1.82
C LEU A 59 -3.37 11.32 -2.99
N ASP A 60 -4.65 11.43 -3.36
CA ASP A 60 -5.09 12.32 -4.44
C ASP A 60 -4.98 13.82 -4.07
N GLN A 61 -5.02 14.16 -2.78
CA GLN A 61 -4.90 15.54 -2.29
C GLN A 61 -3.45 15.97 -2.07
N ASN A 62 -2.53 15.02 -1.89
CA ASN A 62 -1.16 15.29 -1.51
C ASN A 62 -0.24 15.43 -2.73
N GLU A 63 0.05 16.68 -3.11
CA GLU A 63 0.93 17.02 -4.24
C GLU A 63 2.41 16.62 -4.02
N GLU A 64 2.82 16.28 -2.80
CA GLU A 64 4.18 15.82 -2.50
C GLU A 64 4.40 14.35 -2.90
N ILE A 65 3.31 13.59 -3.08
CA ILE A 65 3.35 12.17 -3.43
C ILE A 65 3.30 12.03 -4.96
N GLU A 66 4.39 11.53 -5.55
CA GLU A 66 4.47 11.28 -6.99
C GLU A 66 4.07 9.84 -7.37
N GLU A 67 4.24 8.89 -6.45
CA GLU A 67 3.90 7.49 -6.64
C GLU A 67 3.45 6.84 -5.32
N ALA A 68 2.52 5.88 -5.39
CA ALA A 68 2.06 5.12 -4.23
C ALA A 68 2.10 3.61 -4.48
N TYR A 69 2.67 2.87 -3.53
CA TYR A 69 2.65 1.41 -3.47
C TYR A 69 1.69 0.94 -2.38
N ILE A 70 0.64 0.22 -2.79
CA ILE A 70 -0.36 -0.32 -1.86
C ILE A 70 -0.12 -1.82 -1.66
N TYR A 71 -0.20 -2.26 -0.40
CA TYR A 71 -0.17 -3.67 -0.03
C TYR A 71 -1.38 -4.40 -0.61
N GLY A 72 -1.13 -5.49 -1.33
CA GLY A 72 -2.17 -6.33 -1.90
C GLY A 72 -2.36 -7.56 -1.04
N PHE A 73 -3.60 -7.85 -0.64
CA PHE A 73 -3.92 -9.05 0.10
C PHE A 73 -3.94 -10.29 -0.80
N GLU A 74 -3.72 -11.47 -0.22
CA GLU A 74 -3.93 -12.74 -0.93
C GLU A 74 -5.41 -12.90 -1.29
N ASP A 75 -5.68 -13.49 -2.46
CA ASP A 75 -7.03 -13.74 -2.95
C ASP A 75 -7.68 -14.84 -2.09
N ASN A 76 -8.44 -14.39 -1.11
CA ASN A 76 -9.45 -15.19 -0.43
C ASN A 76 -10.81 -14.63 -0.87
N HIS A 77 -11.87 -15.44 -0.80
CA HIS A 77 -13.20 -15.06 -1.27
C HIS A 77 -13.74 -13.74 -0.63
N HIS A 78 -13.17 -13.28 0.50
CA HIS A 78 -13.50 -12.01 1.14
C HIS A 78 -12.72 -10.81 0.59
N THR A 79 -11.46 -11.00 0.17
CA THR A 79 -10.58 -9.93 -0.32
C THR A 79 -10.84 -9.55 -1.77
N GLU A 80 -11.43 -10.44 -2.59
CA GLU A 80 -11.80 -10.16 -3.98
C GLU A 80 -12.67 -8.91 -4.13
N ALA A 81 -13.66 -8.72 -3.25
CA ALA A 81 -14.57 -7.58 -3.33
C ALA A 81 -13.88 -6.24 -2.98
N ILE A 82 -12.85 -6.28 -2.13
CA ILE A 82 -12.05 -5.11 -1.76
C ILE A 82 -11.04 -4.81 -2.88
N MET A 83 -10.34 -5.85 -3.36
CA MET A 83 -9.39 -5.76 -4.47
C MET A 83 -10.06 -5.26 -5.76
N ASN A 84 -11.27 -5.74 -6.07
CA ASN A 84 -12.03 -5.26 -7.23
C ASN A 84 -12.45 -3.78 -7.12
N ARG A 85 -12.60 -3.25 -5.90
CA ARG A 85 -12.86 -1.81 -5.69
C ARG A 85 -11.56 -1.01 -5.75
N MET A 86 -10.47 -1.52 -5.17
CA MET A 86 -9.13 -0.94 -5.23
C MET A 86 -8.64 -0.77 -6.68
N LEU A 87 -8.77 -1.82 -7.51
CA LEU A 87 -8.36 -1.81 -8.91
C LEU A 87 -9.11 -0.76 -9.74
N LYS A 88 -10.39 -0.53 -9.43
CA LYS A 88 -11.19 0.50 -10.09
C LYS A 88 -10.77 1.92 -9.70
N ALA A 89 -10.34 2.14 -8.45
CA ALA A 89 -9.90 3.45 -7.97
C ALA A 89 -8.48 3.80 -8.45
N ALA A 90 -7.56 2.84 -8.46
CA ALA A 90 -6.16 3.04 -8.84
C ALA A 90 -5.92 3.17 -10.37
N SER A 91 -6.96 3.43 -11.17
CA SER A 91 -6.89 3.44 -12.65
C SER A 91 -6.09 2.26 -13.23
N TYR A 92 -6.25 1.06 -12.66
CA TYR A 92 -5.55 -0.18 -13.02
C TYR A 92 -4.01 -0.25 -12.83
N LYS A 93 -3.35 0.73 -12.19
CA LYS A 93 -1.90 0.63 -11.91
C LYS A 93 -1.62 -0.16 -10.63
N LEU A 94 -1.81 -1.48 -10.68
CA LEU A 94 -1.34 -2.39 -9.63
C LEU A 94 0.07 -2.87 -9.95
N ILE A 95 1.09 -2.30 -9.29
CA ILE A 95 2.45 -2.85 -9.36
C ILE A 95 2.54 -4.02 -8.36
N LYS A 96 2.47 -5.25 -8.88
CA LYS A 96 2.80 -6.45 -8.11
C LYS A 96 4.29 -6.40 -7.80
N GLY A 97 4.63 -6.50 -6.50
CA GLY A 97 5.95 -6.23 -5.94
C GLY A 97 7.05 -7.24 -6.29
N GLU A 98 6.96 -7.90 -7.44
CA GLU A 98 8.07 -8.70 -7.99
C GLU A 98 9.20 -7.81 -8.53
N LYS A 99 9.08 -6.48 -8.46
CA LYS A 99 10.07 -5.49 -8.92
C LYS A 99 10.36 -4.37 -7.90
N LEU A 100 10.23 -4.62 -6.60
CA LEU A 100 10.71 -3.72 -5.53
C LEU A 100 12.01 -4.25 -4.93
#